data_AF-A0A0B2PDF3-F1
#
_entry.id   AF-A0A0B2PDF3-F1
#
_cell.length_a   1.000
_cell.length_b   1.000
_cell.length_c   1.000
_cell.angle_alpha   90.00
_cell.angle_beta   90.00
_cell.angle_gamma   90.00
#
_symmetry.space_group_name_H-M   'P 1'
#
loop_
_entity.id
_entity.type
_entity.pdbx_description
1 polymer ?
#
loop_
_entity_poly.entity_id
_entity_poly.type
_entity_poly.pdbx_seq_one_letter_code
_entity_poly.pdbx_strand_id
1 'polypeptide(L)'
;LGDFGARDPFPAELESSFGDKVLGYGNTEHKILIPTITALGLSQQECAPVSSAQPPISLDDAQTLIRKVVGWRLVNEENGLKIQCLWKLRDFKCGVELINRISKVVEAEGHFPNIYLEQPNQVRAELWTASIGGLSMNDFIVAAKIDQIKTSDLVPRKRVWA
;
A
#
# COMPACT_ATOMS: atom_id res chain seq x y z
N LEU A 1 27.14 1.90 43.71
CA LEU A 1 26.26 1.86 42.51
C LEU A 1 24.84 1.87 43.03
N GLY A 2 24.15 2.99 42.89
CA GLY A 2 22.79 3.16 43.38
C GLY A 2 21.83 2.36 42.51
N ASP A 3 20.94 1.62 43.18
CA ASP A 3 19.85 0.86 42.60
C ASP A 3 18.87 1.81 41.92
N PHE A 4 18.88 1.80 40.59
CA PHE A 4 18.08 2.72 39.79
C PHE A 4 16.62 2.27 39.82
N GLY A 5 15.87 2.80 40.78
CA GLY A 5 14.44 3.09 40.63
C GLY A 5 13.47 1.92 40.64
N ALA A 6 13.90 0.71 41.01
CA ALA A 6 12.96 -0.37 41.29
C ALA A 6 12.43 -0.23 42.72
N ARG A 7 11.12 -0.07 42.87
CA ARG A 7 10.45 -0.13 44.19
C ARG A 7 10.50 -1.58 44.68
N ASP A 8 10.75 -1.77 45.98
CA ASP A 8 10.61 -3.08 46.60
C ASP A 8 9.18 -3.65 46.40
N PRO A 9 9.05 -4.91 45.99
CA PRO A 9 7.74 -5.53 45.79
C PRO A 9 6.99 -5.67 47.12
N PHE A 10 5.68 -5.43 47.09
CA PHE A 10 4.81 -5.65 48.24
C PHE A 10 4.64 -7.16 48.54
N PRO A 11 4.34 -7.55 49.79
CA PRO A 11 4.11 -8.95 50.15
C PRO A 11 3.05 -9.64 49.27
N ALA A 12 1.97 -8.93 48.91
CA ALA A 12 0.92 -9.46 48.04
C ALA A 12 1.39 -9.68 46.58
N GLU A 13 2.38 -8.94 46.10
CA GLU A 13 2.96 -9.12 44.76
C GLU A 13 3.84 -10.39 44.70
N LEU A 14 4.52 -10.70 45.81
CA LEU A 14 5.29 -11.94 45.98
C LEU A 14 4.37 -13.17 46.08
N GLU A 15 3.26 -13.08 46.82
CA GLU A 15 2.29 -14.19 46.95
C GLU A 15 1.58 -14.51 45.63
N SER A 16 1.30 -13.49 44.81
CA SER A 16 0.56 -13.65 43.56
C SER A 16 1.43 -13.96 42.34
N SER A 17 2.76 -14.02 42.53
CA SER A 17 3.74 -14.07 41.43
C SER A 17 3.47 -13.01 40.36
N PHE A 18 3.08 -11.79 40.79
CA PHE A 18 2.69 -10.72 39.85
C PHE A 18 3.81 -10.41 38.84
N GLY A 19 5.07 -10.42 39.31
CA GLY A 19 6.27 -10.22 38.50
C GLY A 19 6.42 -11.20 37.34
N ASP A 20 5.90 -12.43 37.46
CA ASP A 20 6.03 -13.46 36.42
C ASP A 20 5.05 -13.24 35.26
N LYS A 21 4.00 -12.44 35.48
CA LYS A 21 2.91 -12.19 34.52
C LYS A 21 3.02 -10.85 33.80
N VAL A 22 3.96 -9.99 34.21
CA VAL A 22 4.19 -8.69 33.56
C VAL A 22 5.08 -8.84 32.33
N LEU A 23 4.79 -8.02 31.32
CA LEU A 23 5.62 -7.92 30.12
C LEU A 23 7.03 -7.45 30.52
N GLY A 24 8.04 -8.25 30.19
CA GLY A 24 9.45 -7.95 30.48
C GLY A 24 10.07 -8.75 31.63
N TYR A 25 9.38 -9.76 32.18
CA TYR A 25 10.00 -10.71 33.10
C TYR A 25 11.14 -11.47 32.39
N GLY A 26 12.25 -11.72 33.09
CA GLY A 26 13.49 -12.27 32.49
C GLY A 26 13.33 -13.64 31.79
N ASN A 27 12.23 -14.35 32.09
CA ASN A 27 11.88 -15.64 31.49
C ASN A 27 10.69 -15.56 30.52
N THR A 28 10.20 -14.37 30.17
CA THR A 28 9.18 -14.23 29.12
C THR A 28 9.84 -14.60 27.78
N GLU A 29 9.46 -15.74 27.21
CA GLU A 29 9.84 -16.07 25.84
C GLU A 29 9.31 -14.99 24.89
N HIS A 30 10.18 -14.07 24.51
CA HIS A 30 9.91 -13.13 23.44
C HIS A 30 9.92 -13.92 22.12
N LYS A 31 8.78 -14.50 21.76
CA LYS A 31 8.55 -14.97 20.39
C LYS A 31 8.50 -13.73 19.51
N ILE A 32 9.64 -13.37 18.94
CA ILE A 32 9.70 -12.49 17.77
C ILE A 32 8.96 -13.27 16.69
N LEU A 33 7.66 -12.99 16.53
CA LEU A 33 6.90 -13.44 15.38
C LEU A 33 7.52 -12.70 14.19
N ILE A 34 8.55 -13.31 13.59
CA ILE A 34 9.05 -12.90 12.29
C ILE A 34 7.80 -12.94 11.41
N PRO A 35 7.31 -11.78 10.92
CA PRO A 35 6.03 -11.76 10.27
C PRO A 35 6.14 -12.67 9.06
N THR A 36 5.40 -13.77 9.08
CA THR A 36 5.33 -14.72 7.97
C THR A 36 4.64 -14.00 6.81
N ILE A 37 5.42 -13.24 6.04
CA ILE A 37 5.10 -12.66 4.72
C ILE A 37 3.94 -11.62 4.71
N THR A 38 3.05 -11.62 5.69
CA THR A 38 1.82 -10.81 5.75
C THR A 38 2.03 -9.36 6.17
N ALA A 39 3.23 -9.00 6.66
CA ALA A 39 3.56 -7.61 7.01
C ALA A 39 4.31 -6.86 5.89
N LEU A 40 4.62 -7.51 4.76
CA LEU A 40 5.23 -6.83 3.63
C LEU A 40 4.19 -5.87 3.02
N GLY A 41 4.54 -4.59 2.95
CA GLY A 41 3.72 -3.57 2.28
C GLY A 41 3.44 -3.99 0.85
N LEU A 42 2.27 -3.61 0.30
CA LEU A 42 1.81 -4.03 -1.03
C LEU A 42 2.86 -3.82 -2.13
N SER A 43 3.65 -2.76 -2.03
CA SER A 43 4.72 -2.45 -2.98
C SER A 43 5.90 -3.44 -2.97
N GLN A 44 6.06 -4.23 -1.91
CA GLN A 44 7.09 -5.27 -1.77
C GLN A 44 6.59 -6.66 -2.16
N GLN A 45 5.31 -6.79 -2.50
CA GLN A 45 4.74 -8.05 -3.00
C GLN A 45 4.92 -8.15 -4.51
N GLU A 46 4.86 -9.35 -5.05
CA GLU A 46 4.96 -9.63 -6.49
C GLU A 46 3.60 -10.06 -7.03
N CYS A 47 3.31 -9.70 -8.29
CA CYS A 47 2.09 -10.15 -8.95
C CYS A 47 2.09 -11.68 -9.15
N ALA A 48 0.97 -12.31 -8.79
CA ALA A 48 0.76 -13.74 -8.98
C ALA A 48 -0.18 -14.00 -10.17
N PRO A 49 -0.07 -15.14 -10.87
CA PRO A 49 -1.00 -15.49 -11.93
C PRO A 49 -2.44 -15.58 -11.38
N VAL A 50 -3.36 -14.83 -11.98
CA VAL A 50 -4.78 -14.82 -11.60
C VAL A 50 -5.54 -15.84 -12.46
N SER A 51 -6.18 -16.81 -11.83
CA SER A 51 -7.08 -17.74 -12.52
C SER A 51 -8.42 -17.06 -12.80
N SER A 52 -8.99 -17.26 -14.00
CA SER A 52 -10.31 -16.73 -14.37
C SER A 52 -11.46 -17.27 -13.51
N ALA A 53 -11.23 -18.35 -12.74
CA ALA A 53 -12.21 -18.91 -11.80
C ALA A 53 -12.17 -18.26 -10.41
N GLN A 54 -11.17 -17.40 -10.14
CA GLN A 54 -11.04 -16.73 -8.86
C GLN A 54 -12.10 -15.62 -8.74
N PRO A 55 -12.82 -15.51 -7.60
CA PRO A 55 -13.74 -14.41 -7.40
C PRO A 55 -12.99 -13.08 -7.27
N PRO A 56 -13.57 -11.96 -7.76
CA PRO A 56 -13.03 -10.63 -7.54
C PRO A 56 -13.03 -10.28 -6.05
N ILE A 57 -12.14 -9.36 -5.66
CA ILE A 57 -12.07 -8.83 -4.30
C ILE A 57 -13.41 -8.18 -3.93
N SER A 58 -13.87 -8.46 -2.71
CA SER A 58 -15.12 -7.91 -2.19
C SER A 58 -15.02 -6.39 -2.01
N LEU A 59 -16.16 -5.70 -2.01
CA LEU A 59 -16.17 -4.24 -1.83
C LEU A 59 -15.58 -3.81 -0.48
N ASP A 60 -15.84 -4.57 0.60
CA ASP A 60 -15.31 -4.28 1.95
C ASP A 60 -13.79 -4.45 2.01
N ASP A 61 -13.28 -5.53 1.43
CA ASP A 61 -11.84 -5.77 1.30
C ASP A 61 -11.17 -4.69 0.44
N ALA A 62 -11.79 -4.31 -0.67
CA ALA A 62 -11.31 -3.25 -1.54
C ALA A 62 -11.25 -1.89 -0.81
N GLN A 63 -12.25 -1.57 0.02
CA GLN A 63 -12.25 -0.37 0.87
C GLN A 63 -11.15 -0.40 1.93
N THR A 64 -10.74 -1.58 2.38
CA THR A 64 -9.61 -1.73 3.29
C THR A 64 -8.28 -1.59 2.56
N LEU A 65 -8.15 -2.20 1.38
CA LEU A 65 -6.94 -2.19 0.57
C LEU A 65 -6.66 -0.81 -0.06
N ILE A 66 -7.68 -0.06 -0.47
CA ILE A 66 -7.48 1.27 -1.07
C ILE A 66 -6.78 2.24 -0.11
N ARG A 67 -6.93 2.04 1.22
CA ARG A 67 -6.24 2.85 2.23
C ARG A 67 -4.73 2.65 2.24
N LYS A 68 -4.24 1.57 1.62
CA LYS A 68 -2.81 1.25 1.49
C LYS A 68 -2.19 1.83 0.21
N VAL A 69 -2.98 2.39 -0.71
CA VAL A 69 -2.54 2.98 -1.98
C VAL A 69 -3.01 4.43 -2.08
N VAL A 70 -2.11 5.37 -1.79
CA VAL A 70 -2.47 6.77 -1.55
C VAL A 70 -2.66 7.49 -2.88
N GLY A 71 -3.83 8.12 -3.05
CA GLY A 71 -4.17 8.84 -4.27
C GLY A 71 -4.98 8.01 -5.27
N TRP A 72 -5.22 6.74 -4.98
CA TRP A 72 -6.15 5.89 -5.71
C TRP A 72 -7.56 6.01 -5.13
N ARG A 73 -8.56 5.92 -5.99
CA ARG A 73 -9.98 5.85 -5.62
C ARG A 73 -10.63 4.61 -6.22
N LEU A 74 -11.62 4.07 -5.51
CA LEU A 74 -12.50 3.04 -6.05
C LEU A 74 -13.50 3.69 -7.01
N VAL A 75 -13.69 3.08 -8.17
CA VAL A 75 -14.68 3.47 -9.17
C VAL A 75 -15.51 2.25 -9.48
N ASN A 76 -16.83 2.38 -9.40
CA ASN A 76 -17.76 1.31 -9.75
C ASN A 76 -18.32 1.59 -11.14
N GLU A 77 -18.04 0.72 -12.11
CA GLU A 77 -18.54 0.82 -13.49
C GLU A 77 -19.34 -0.43 -13.85
N GLU A 78 -20.06 -0.39 -14.98
CA GLU A 78 -20.89 -1.51 -15.45
C GLU A 78 -20.11 -2.83 -15.59
N ASN A 79 -18.80 -2.74 -15.85
CA ASN A 79 -17.90 -3.87 -16.06
C ASN A 79 -17.19 -4.35 -14.78
N GLY A 80 -17.56 -3.81 -13.61
CA GLY A 80 -17.00 -4.19 -12.31
C GLY A 80 -16.29 -3.07 -11.57
N LEU A 81 -15.82 -3.40 -10.37
CA LEU A 81 -15.07 -2.49 -9.50
C LEU A 81 -13.66 -2.28 -10.06
N LYS A 82 -13.19 -1.03 -10.05
CA LYS A 82 -11.86 -0.61 -10.52
C LYS A 82 -11.20 0.33 -9.53
N ILE A 83 -9.88 0.47 -9.63
CA ILE A 83 -9.14 1.54 -8.94
C ILE A 83 -8.58 2.52 -9.96
N GLN A 84 -8.58 3.79 -9.60
CA GLN A 84 -8.17 4.87 -10.48
C GLN A 84 -7.34 5.91 -9.74
N CYS A 85 -6.28 6.41 -10.38
CA CYS A 85 -5.48 7.53 -9.90
C CYS A 85 -5.41 8.62 -10.97
N LEU A 86 -5.37 9.89 -10.55
CA LEU A 86 -5.31 11.05 -11.43
C LEU A 86 -4.18 11.98 -10.99
N TRP A 87 -3.22 12.23 -11.89
CA TRP A 87 -2.13 13.18 -11.68
C TRP A 87 -2.32 14.43 -12.54
N LYS A 88 -2.26 15.60 -11.91
CA LYS A 88 -2.20 16.89 -12.60
C LYS A 88 -0.74 17.34 -12.71
N LEU A 89 -0.26 17.48 -13.93
CA LEU A 89 1.14 17.71 -14.24
C LEU A 89 1.37 19.13 -14.73
N ARG A 90 2.63 19.51 -14.89
CA ARG A 90 2.99 20.85 -15.39
C ARG A 90 2.58 21.03 -16.84
N ASP A 91 2.91 20.07 -17.69
CA ASP A 91 2.75 20.13 -19.14
C ASP A 91 2.59 18.72 -19.74
N PHE A 92 2.25 18.63 -21.03
CA PHE A 92 2.06 17.37 -21.74
C PHE A 92 3.32 16.49 -21.75
N LYS A 93 4.52 17.09 -21.85
CA LYS A 93 5.80 16.34 -21.84
C LYS A 93 6.03 15.66 -20.49
N CYS A 94 5.67 16.32 -19.39
CA CYS A 94 5.68 15.71 -18.06
C CYS A 94 4.70 14.53 -17.97
N GLY A 95 3.59 14.57 -18.70
CA GLY A 95 2.67 13.45 -18.85
C GLY A 95 3.30 12.24 -19.50
N VAL A 96 3.96 12.44 -20.64
CA VAL A 96 4.71 11.37 -21.33
C VAL A 96 5.81 10.80 -20.43
N GLU A 97 6.53 11.66 -19.70
CA GLU A 97 7.56 11.23 -18.75
C GLU A 97 6.99 10.38 -17.61
N LEU A 98 5.83 10.75 -17.06
CA LEU A 98 5.16 9.93 -16.04
C LEU A 98 4.78 8.56 -16.58
N ILE A 99 4.24 8.50 -17.80
CA ILE A 99 3.88 7.25 -18.47
C ILE A 99 5.11 6.35 -18.61
N ASN A 100 6.25 6.90 -19.05
CA ASN A 100 7.50 6.14 -19.17
C ASN A 100 7.97 5.57 -17.82
N ARG A 101 7.81 6.33 -16.73
CA ARG A 101 8.14 5.86 -15.38
C ARG A 101 7.21 4.73 -14.94
N ILE A 102 5.91 4.86 -15.19
CA ILE A 102 4.92 3.81 -14.90
C ILE A 102 5.26 2.55 -15.70
N SER A 103 5.54 2.66 -17.00
CA SER A 103 5.88 1.53 -17.87
C SER A 103 7.04 0.70 -17.31
N LYS A 104 8.11 1.35 -16.81
CA LYS A 104 9.26 0.66 -16.21
C LYS A 104 8.91 -0.13 -14.95
N VAL A 105 7.94 0.35 -14.16
CA VAL A 105 7.50 -0.32 -12.94
C VAL A 105 6.65 -1.54 -13.27
N VAL A 106 5.75 -1.43 -14.24
CA VAL A 106 4.79 -2.49 -14.55
C VAL A 106 5.37 -3.59 -15.44
N GLU A 107 6.44 -3.30 -16.18
CA GLU A 107 7.16 -4.27 -17.00
C GLU A 107 7.70 -5.45 -16.17
N ALA A 108 8.18 -5.19 -14.96
CA ALA A 108 8.64 -6.24 -14.05
C ALA A 108 7.49 -7.11 -13.51
N GLU A 109 6.27 -6.57 -13.42
CA GLU A 109 5.12 -7.26 -12.84
C GLU A 109 4.28 -8.03 -13.87
N GLY A 110 4.34 -7.63 -15.15
CA GLY A 110 3.50 -8.21 -16.20
C GLY A 110 2.01 -7.88 -16.07
N HIS A 111 1.64 -6.93 -15.20
CA HIS A 111 0.26 -6.47 -15.00
C HIS A 111 0.14 -4.98 -15.32
N PHE A 112 -0.53 -4.66 -16.42
CA PHE A 112 -0.48 -3.33 -17.03
C PHE A 112 -1.74 -2.50 -16.71
N PRO A 113 -1.59 -1.26 -16.22
CA PRO A 113 -2.70 -0.32 -16.10
C PRO A 113 -3.15 0.20 -17.46
N ASN A 114 -4.43 0.54 -17.55
CA ASN A 114 -4.93 1.42 -18.59
C ASN A 114 -4.51 2.86 -18.27
N ILE A 115 -3.71 3.48 -19.14
CA ILE A 115 -3.22 4.85 -18.94
C ILE A 115 -3.80 5.78 -19.99
N TYR A 116 -4.35 6.90 -19.53
CA TYR A 116 -4.93 7.95 -20.36
C TYR A 116 -4.16 9.25 -20.15
N LEU A 117 -3.64 9.81 -21.24
CA LEU A 117 -3.04 11.14 -21.26
C LEU A 117 -4.10 12.15 -21.70
N GLU A 118 -4.70 12.82 -20.72
CA GLU A 118 -5.80 13.75 -20.91
C GLU A 118 -5.27 15.18 -21.09
N GLN A 119 -5.86 15.90 -22.05
CA GLN A 119 -5.48 17.28 -22.34
C GLN A 119 -6.04 18.23 -21.26
N PRO A 120 -5.28 19.27 -20.84
CA PRO A 120 -3.98 19.67 -21.37
C PRO A 120 -2.76 19.00 -20.71
N ASN A 121 -2.87 18.48 -19.48
CA ASN A 121 -1.72 18.01 -18.68
C ASN A 121 -2.11 17.04 -17.56
N GLN A 122 -3.05 16.14 -17.81
CA GLN A 122 -3.50 15.15 -16.83
C GLN A 122 -3.14 13.74 -17.28
N VAL A 123 -2.75 12.90 -16.32
CA VAL A 123 -2.57 11.46 -16.54
C VAL A 123 -3.52 10.74 -15.62
N ARG A 124 -4.32 9.83 -16.16
CA ARG A 124 -5.21 8.95 -15.41
C ARG A 124 -4.74 7.51 -15.60
N ALA A 125 -4.50 6.80 -14.50
CA ALA A 125 -4.27 5.36 -14.54
C ALA A 125 -5.48 4.64 -13.95
N GLU A 126 -5.83 3.51 -14.56
CA GLU A 126 -6.92 2.65 -14.13
C GLU A 126 -6.45 1.20 -14.11
N LEU A 127 -6.71 0.51 -13.01
CA LEU A 127 -6.35 -0.88 -12.79
C LEU A 127 -7.60 -1.69 -12.46
N TRP A 128 -7.72 -2.82 -13.13
CA TRP A 128 -8.72 -3.84 -12.91
C TRP A 128 -8.29 -5.10 -13.67
N THR A 129 -8.80 -6.25 -13.24
CA THR A 129 -8.49 -7.54 -13.83
C THR A 129 -9.68 -8.06 -14.63
N ALA A 130 -9.63 -7.86 -15.95
CA ALA A 130 -10.74 -8.19 -16.86
C ALA A 130 -11.12 -9.68 -16.85
N SER A 131 -10.16 -10.59 -16.61
CA SER A 131 -10.41 -12.04 -16.60
C SER A 131 -11.34 -12.51 -15.47
N ILE A 132 -11.47 -11.73 -14.40
CA ILE A 132 -12.35 -12.02 -13.25
C ILE A 132 -13.49 -11.01 -13.10
N GLY A 133 -13.60 -10.03 -14.01
CA GLY A 133 -14.65 -9.00 -13.98
C GLY A 133 -14.58 -8.07 -12.76
N GLY A 134 -13.39 -7.77 -12.24
CA GLY A 134 -13.24 -6.90 -11.07
C GLY A 134 -11.80 -6.74 -10.60
N LEU A 135 -11.62 -6.38 -9.33
CA LEU A 135 -10.30 -6.17 -8.72
C LEU A 135 -9.66 -7.49 -8.26
N SER A 136 -8.36 -7.62 -8.53
CA SER A 136 -7.49 -8.64 -7.95
C SER A 136 -6.45 -8.01 -7.04
N MET A 137 -5.69 -8.83 -6.30
CA MET A 137 -4.60 -8.32 -5.47
C MET A 137 -3.51 -7.65 -6.31
N ASN A 138 -3.28 -8.12 -7.54
CA ASN A 138 -2.28 -7.55 -8.45
C ASN A 138 -2.58 -6.09 -8.78
N ASP A 139 -3.85 -5.71 -8.89
CA ASP A 139 -4.25 -4.32 -9.11
C ASP A 139 -3.74 -3.42 -7.97
N PHE A 140 -3.87 -3.87 -6.72
CA PHE A 140 -3.39 -3.13 -5.56
C PHE A 140 -1.86 -3.15 -5.41
N ILE A 141 -1.21 -4.26 -5.78
CA ILE A 141 0.26 -4.36 -5.79
C ILE A 141 0.85 -3.37 -6.80
N VAL A 142 0.35 -3.36 -8.03
CA VAL A 142 0.80 -2.43 -9.07
C VAL A 142 0.52 -0.98 -8.67
N ALA A 143 -0.66 -0.69 -8.13
CA ALA A 143 -0.99 0.64 -7.61
C ALA A 143 0.02 1.11 -6.55
N ALA A 144 0.35 0.24 -5.59
CA ALA A 144 1.33 0.55 -4.54
C ALA A 144 2.75 0.76 -5.08
N LYS A 145 3.14 0.05 -6.15
CA LYS A 145 4.43 0.25 -6.81
C LYS A 145 4.46 1.56 -7.60
N ILE A 146 3.36 1.92 -8.26
CA ILE A 146 3.21 3.21 -8.95
C ILE A 146 3.29 4.39 -7.97
N ASP A 147 2.75 4.25 -6.76
CA ASP A 147 2.82 5.30 -5.72
C ASP A 147 4.24 5.64 -5.28
N GLN A 148 5.21 4.73 -5.46
CA GLN A 148 6.61 4.99 -5.16
C GLN A 148 7.30 5.86 -6.22
N ILE A 149 6.66 6.07 -7.39
CA ILE A 149 7.22 6.91 -8.45
C ILE A 149 7.26 8.36 -7.95
N LYS A 150 8.46 8.93 -7.95
CA LYS A 150 8.65 10.35 -7.66
C LYS A 150 7.93 11.19 -8.73
N THR A 151 6.94 11.96 -8.31
CA THR A 151 6.15 12.87 -9.16
C THR A 151 6.42 14.36 -8.89
N SER A 152 7.17 14.67 -7.83
CA SER A 152 7.42 16.05 -7.36
C SER A 152 8.04 16.97 -8.42
N ASP A 153 8.80 16.42 -9.37
CA ASP A 153 9.46 17.14 -10.46
C ASP A 153 8.54 17.37 -11.67
N LEU A 154 7.44 16.62 -11.76
CA LEU A 154 6.48 16.64 -12.87
C LEU A 154 5.25 17.52 -12.58
N VAL A 155 4.98 17.82 -11.31
CA VAL A 155 3.85 18.66 -10.89
C VAL A 155 4.15 20.16 -11.03
N PRO A 156 3.13 21.02 -11.20
CA PRO A 156 3.32 22.47 -11.22
C PRO A 156 3.98 22.97 -9.93
N ARG A 157 5.03 23.79 -10.05
CA ARG A 157 5.65 24.44 -8.88
C ARG A 157 4.66 25.44 -8.29
N LYS A 158 4.30 25.28 -7.02
CA LYS A 158 3.58 26.31 -6.26
C LYS A 158 4.51 27.52 -6.11
N ARG A 159 4.11 28.69 -6.62
CA ARG A 159 4.80 29.93 -6.30
C ARG A 159 4.50 30.24 -4.84
N VAL A 160 5.51 30.13 -3.99
CA VAL A 160 5.45 30.67 -2.63
C VAL A 160 5.75 32.16 -2.76
N TRP A 161 4.74 32.99 -2.56
CA TRP A 161 4.95 34.42 -2.39
C TRP A 161 5.48 34.60 -0.96
N ALA A 162 6.70 35.15 -0.84
CA ALA A 162 7.32 35.55 0.41
C ALA A 162 7.36 37.07 0.48
#